data_AF-A0A928JBS8-F1
#
_entry.id   AF-A0A928JBS8-F1
#
_cell.length_a   1.000
_cell.length_b   1.000
_cell.length_c   1.000
_cell.angle_alpha   90.00
_cell.angle_beta   90.00
_cell.angle_gamma   90.00
#
_symmetry.space_group_name_H-M   'P 1'
#
loop_
_entity.id
_entity.type
_entity.pdbx_description
1 polymer ?
#
loop_
_entity_poly.entity_id
_entity_poly.type
_entity_poly.pdbx_seq_one_letter_code
_entity_poly.pdbx_strand_id
1 'polypeptide(L)'
;MEKNVIVVDENGNEYGATYPKRARGLVKSGRARFIDDFRICLACPPNINEITEDIKMSENKNTTAMETVEVTENTATKYTLDYVLEQIENLQKQITENSLHRLQGAVSSIYGNESEADDDAVESRNSSVYSVCEVFKDREDTLCRLLAFYEKMYDDLKPKPVDPVNEATKRVVTAFISSRADYIAGVDGGVTTETFEGIMDEIQNARYLAENK
;
A
#
# COMPACT_ATOMS: atom_id res chain seq x y z
N MET A 1 -36.67 9.69 -27.30
CA MET A 1 -37.21 9.46 -25.94
C MET A 1 -36.37 10.30 -25.00
N GLU A 2 -36.99 11.09 -24.13
CA GLU A 2 -36.27 11.98 -23.22
C GLU A 2 -35.94 11.30 -21.89
N LYS A 3 -34.87 11.74 -21.24
CA LYS A 3 -34.42 11.23 -19.93
C LYS A 3 -35.15 12.02 -18.83
N ASN A 4 -36.30 11.52 -18.41
CA ASN A 4 -37.19 12.24 -17.49
C ASN A 4 -37.27 11.60 -16.09
N VAL A 5 -36.42 10.62 -15.78
CA VAL A 5 -36.38 9.98 -14.45
C VAL A 5 -35.03 10.21 -13.80
N ILE A 6 -35.01 10.85 -12.63
CA ILE A 6 -33.79 11.15 -11.87
C ILE A 6 -33.37 9.91 -11.07
N VAL A 7 -32.07 9.64 -11.03
CA VAL A 7 -31.47 8.52 -10.29
C VAL A 7 -30.69 9.06 -9.10
N VAL A 8 -31.01 8.57 -7.91
CA VAL A 8 -30.40 8.98 -6.64
C VAL A 8 -29.92 7.77 -5.81
N ASP A 9 -29.11 8.00 -4.78
CA ASP A 9 -28.82 7.01 -3.73
C ASP A 9 -29.64 7.22 -2.46
N GLU A 10 -29.38 6.39 -1.44
CA GLU A 10 -30.01 6.47 -0.12
C GLU A 10 -29.59 7.73 0.68
N ASN A 11 -28.47 8.36 0.31
CA ASN A 11 -27.95 9.59 0.93
C ASN A 11 -28.43 10.87 0.22
N GLY A 12 -29.17 10.74 -0.89
CA GLY A 12 -29.68 11.86 -1.68
C GLY A 12 -28.73 12.39 -2.76
N ASN A 13 -27.63 11.69 -3.08
CA ASN A 13 -26.72 12.07 -4.16
C ASN A 13 -27.34 11.75 -5.53
N GLU A 14 -27.43 12.75 -6.42
CA GLU A 14 -27.98 12.58 -7.76
C GLU A 14 -26.92 12.10 -8.76
N TYR A 15 -27.19 10.97 -9.43
CA TYR A 15 -26.33 10.39 -10.49
C TYR A 15 -26.69 10.90 -11.89
N GLY A 16 -27.82 11.59 -12.02
CA GLY A 16 -28.35 12.12 -13.27
C GLY A 16 -29.64 11.46 -13.72
N ALA A 17 -30.06 11.74 -14.96
CA ALA A 17 -31.35 11.29 -15.50
C ALA A 17 -31.22 10.04 -16.39
N THR A 18 -32.24 9.18 -16.36
CA THR A 18 -32.36 7.96 -17.17
C THR A 18 -33.70 7.88 -17.89
N TYR A 19 -33.84 6.88 -18.76
CA TYR A 19 -35.07 6.66 -19.53
C TYR A 19 -36.12 5.91 -18.69
N PRO A 20 -37.42 6.27 -18.78
CA PRO A 20 -38.49 5.60 -18.02
C PRO A 20 -38.51 4.07 -18.17
N LYS A 21 -38.23 3.55 -19.38
CA LYS A 21 -38.14 2.10 -19.62
C LYS A 21 -37.00 1.44 -18.82
N ARG A 22 -35.85 2.11 -18.72
CA ARG A 22 -34.69 1.62 -17.97
C ARG A 22 -34.94 1.70 -16.47
N ALA A 23 -35.55 2.78 -15.99
CA ALA A 23 -35.94 2.92 -14.59
C ALA A 23 -36.87 1.77 -14.13
N ARG A 24 -37.91 1.47 -14.91
CA ARG A 24 -38.81 0.33 -14.65
C ARG A 24 -38.06 -1.00 -14.65
N GLY A 25 -37.10 -1.19 -15.56
CA GLY A 25 -36.26 -2.38 -15.60
C GLY A 25 -35.37 -2.55 -14.37
N LEU A 26 -34.79 -1.46 -13.88
CA LEU A 26 -33.99 -1.45 -12.65
C LEU A 26 -34.83 -1.79 -11.42
N VAL A 27 -36.05 -1.26 -11.33
CA VAL A 27 -36.97 -1.56 -10.23
C VAL A 27 -37.47 -3.00 -10.30
N LYS A 28 -37.86 -3.49 -11.49
CA LYS A 28 -38.30 -4.89 -11.66
C LYS A 28 -37.21 -5.91 -11.32
N SER A 29 -35.95 -5.57 -11.56
CA SER A 29 -34.80 -6.42 -11.20
C SER A 29 -34.36 -6.28 -9.74
N GLY A 30 -35.03 -5.46 -8.94
CA GLY A 30 -34.69 -5.25 -7.52
C GLY A 30 -33.43 -4.39 -7.29
N ARG A 31 -32.88 -3.78 -8.35
CA ARG A 31 -31.66 -2.96 -8.28
C ARG A 31 -31.94 -1.51 -7.88
N ALA A 32 -33.20 -1.10 -7.92
CA ALA A 32 -33.66 0.23 -7.55
C ALA A 32 -35.07 0.21 -6.93
N ARG A 33 -35.46 1.31 -6.30
CA ARG A 33 -36.80 1.56 -5.72
C ARG A 33 -37.36 2.87 -6.26
N PHE A 34 -38.66 2.96 -6.54
CA PHE A 34 -39.30 4.24 -6.85
C PHE A 34 -39.45 5.04 -5.56
N ILE A 35 -38.93 6.28 -5.56
CA ILE A 35 -39.21 7.27 -4.52
C ILE A 35 -40.40 8.13 -4.93
N ASP A 36 -40.46 8.47 -6.22
CA ASP A 36 -41.45 9.36 -6.82
C ASP A 36 -41.71 8.93 -8.28
N ASP A 37 -42.75 9.45 -8.92
CA ASP A 37 -43.13 9.10 -10.30
C ASP A 37 -42.00 9.37 -11.32
N PHE A 38 -41.12 10.33 -11.00
CA PHE A 38 -39.96 10.73 -11.79
C PHE A 38 -38.62 10.54 -11.08
N ARG A 39 -38.57 9.76 -9.97
CA ARG A 39 -37.32 9.53 -9.21
C ARG A 39 -37.16 8.10 -8.72
N ILE A 40 -35.96 7.54 -8.93
CA ILE A 40 -35.59 6.20 -8.42
C ILE A 40 -34.34 6.26 -7.54
N CYS A 41 -34.33 5.43 -6.49
CA CYS A 41 -33.18 5.18 -5.62
C CYS A 41 -32.47 3.90 -6.04
N LEU A 42 -31.15 3.90 -6.21
CA LEU A 42 -30.38 2.66 -6.36
C LEU A 42 -30.27 1.93 -5.01
N ALA A 43 -30.45 0.61 -5.01
CA ALA A 43 -30.29 -0.21 -3.80
C ALA A 43 -28.81 -0.49 -3.47
N CYS A 44 -27.94 -0.41 -4.47
CA CYS A 44 -26.50 -0.47 -4.32
C CYS A 44 -25.91 0.62 -5.23
N PRO A 45 -25.75 1.85 -4.72
CA PRO A 45 -25.17 2.95 -5.48
C PRO A 45 -23.69 2.66 -5.81
N PRO A 46 -23.20 3.04 -7.00
CA PRO A 46 -21.79 2.93 -7.31
C PRO A 46 -20.97 3.91 -6.45
N ASN A 47 -19.86 3.43 -5.88
CA ASN A 47 -18.91 4.25 -5.13
C ASN A 47 -18.23 5.24 -6.08
N ILE A 48 -18.74 6.48 -6.17
CA ILE A 48 -18.14 7.53 -7.01
C ILE A 48 -16.79 8.01 -6.43
N ASN A 49 -16.60 7.81 -5.12
CA ASN A 49 -15.38 8.21 -4.40
C ASN A 49 -14.24 7.18 -4.53
N GLU A 50 -14.51 5.98 -5.06
CA GLU A 50 -13.46 5.06 -5.48
C GLU A 50 -13.11 5.42 -6.92
N ILE A 51 -11.90 5.91 -7.13
CA ILE A 51 -11.32 6.30 -8.43
C ILE A 51 -11.65 5.21 -9.47
N THR A 52 -12.65 5.46 -10.31
CA THR A 52 -13.00 4.58 -11.43
C THR A 52 -11.91 4.64 -12.49
N GLU A 53 -11.63 3.51 -13.15
CA GLU A 53 -10.56 3.36 -14.15
C GLU A 53 -10.60 4.40 -15.28
N ASP A 54 -11.75 5.02 -15.54
CA ASP A 54 -11.93 6.07 -16.55
C ASP A 54 -11.19 7.38 -16.22
N ILE A 55 -11.00 7.73 -14.94
CA ILE A 55 -10.25 8.95 -14.56
C ILE A 55 -8.75 8.78 -14.90
N LYS A 56 -8.23 7.55 -14.81
CA LYS A 56 -6.82 7.24 -15.07
C LYS A 56 -6.42 7.36 -16.55
N MET A 57 -7.37 7.53 -17.47
CA MET A 57 -7.09 7.58 -18.91
C MET A 57 -7.11 9.01 -19.51
N SER A 58 -7.48 10.04 -18.73
CA SER A 58 -7.64 11.41 -19.24
C SER A 58 -6.48 12.38 -18.98
N GLU A 59 -5.41 11.97 -18.30
CA GLU A 59 -4.26 12.83 -17.96
C GLU A 59 -3.13 12.78 -19.01
N ASN A 60 -3.47 12.86 -20.30
CA ASN A 60 -2.50 13.18 -21.35
C ASN A 60 -2.83 14.54 -21.97
N LYS A 61 -2.68 15.61 -21.18
CA LYS A 61 -2.56 16.97 -21.72
C LYS A 61 -1.12 17.43 -21.55
N ASN A 62 -0.37 17.35 -22.65
CA ASN A 62 0.90 18.03 -22.82
C ASN A 62 0.65 19.54 -22.73
N THR A 63 0.99 20.15 -21.60
CA THR A 63 1.19 21.60 -21.50
C THR A 63 2.61 21.86 -21.04
N THR A 64 3.43 22.25 -22.01
CA THR A 64 4.75 22.85 -21.87
C THR A 64 4.66 24.08 -20.97
N ALA A 65 5.19 23.98 -19.76
CA ALA A 65 5.75 25.10 -19.02
C ALA A 65 6.79 24.54 -18.04
N MET A 66 8.02 24.96 -18.27
CA MET A 66 9.21 24.75 -17.47
C MET A 66 9.00 25.35 -16.07
N GLU A 67 8.94 24.50 -15.04
CA GLU A 67 9.17 24.91 -13.66
C GLU A 67 9.88 23.78 -12.90
N THR A 68 10.76 24.22 -12.04
CA THR A 68 11.83 23.53 -11.35
C THR A 68 11.45 22.25 -10.61
N VAL A 69 12.37 21.30 -10.72
CA VAL A 69 12.61 20.11 -9.87
C VAL A 69 12.04 20.24 -8.45
N GLU A 70 10.93 19.54 -8.21
CA GLU A 70 10.76 18.73 -7.00
C GLU A 70 10.36 17.33 -7.47
N VAL A 71 11.27 16.37 -7.34
CA VAL A 71 10.94 14.94 -7.41
C VAL A 71 10.21 14.61 -6.12
N THR A 72 9.00 15.12 -5.95
CA THR A 72 7.98 14.41 -5.18
C THR A 72 7.44 13.35 -6.10
N GLU A 73 8.07 12.17 -6.06
CA GLU A 73 7.41 10.92 -6.40
C GLU A 73 6.21 10.76 -5.45
N ASN A 74 5.12 11.50 -5.69
CA ASN A 74 3.80 11.16 -5.22
C ASN A 74 3.30 9.97 -6.03
N THR A 75 4.07 8.88 -6.02
CA THR A 75 3.45 7.57 -6.04
C THR A 75 2.82 7.47 -4.67
N ALA A 76 1.48 7.53 -4.60
CA ALA A 76 0.76 7.14 -3.40
C ALA A 76 1.05 5.65 -3.17
N THR A 77 2.22 5.34 -2.63
CA THR A 77 2.58 4.02 -2.15
C THR A 77 1.64 3.77 -1.00
N LYS A 78 0.64 2.92 -1.26
CA LYS A 78 -0.32 2.42 -0.27
C LYS A 78 0.36 1.92 1.01
N TYR A 79 1.65 1.61 0.93
CA TYR A 79 2.47 1.07 1.99
C TYR A 79 3.63 2.02 2.28
N THR A 80 3.49 2.79 3.35
CA THR A 80 4.53 3.68 3.90
C THR A 80 5.31 2.98 5.01
N LEU A 81 6.44 3.55 5.42
CA LEU A 81 7.21 3.08 6.57
C LEU A 81 6.34 3.06 7.84
N ASP A 82 5.56 4.14 8.05
CA ASP A 82 4.66 4.28 9.19
C ASP A 82 3.61 3.16 9.21
N TYR A 83 3.05 2.81 8.05
CA TYR A 83 2.11 1.69 7.94
C TYR A 83 2.77 0.36 8.35
N VAL A 84 3.99 0.09 7.89
CA VAL A 84 4.70 -1.16 8.25
C VAL A 84 4.93 -1.23 9.76
N LEU A 85 5.37 -0.14 10.39
CA LEU A 85 5.59 -0.08 11.84
C LEU A 85 4.29 -0.26 12.63
N GLU A 86 3.19 0.35 12.20
CA GLU A 86 1.87 0.19 12.82
C GLU A 86 1.39 -1.28 12.74
N GLN A 87 1.58 -1.95 11.60
CA GLN A 87 1.22 -3.36 11.46
C GLN A 87 2.07 -4.26 12.36
N ILE A 88 3.36 -3.96 12.54
CA ILE A 88 4.23 -4.69 13.47
C ILE A 88 3.73 -4.53 14.91
N GLU A 89 3.36 -3.31 15.34
CA GLU A 89 2.82 -3.07 16.68
C GLU A 89 1.50 -3.84 16.91
N ASN A 90 0.61 -3.83 15.92
CA ASN A 90 -0.64 -4.58 15.98
C ASN A 90 -0.42 -6.10 16.07
N LEU A 91 0.59 -6.63 15.38
CA LEU A 91 0.98 -8.04 15.50
C LEU A 91 1.54 -8.36 16.88
N GLN A 92 2.39 -7.49 17.43
CA GLN A 92 2.93 -7.67 18.78
C GLN A 92 1.82 -7.76 19.83
N LYS A 93 0.78 -6.93 19.75
CA LYS A 93 -0.40 -6.99 20.63
C LYS A 93 -1.13 -8.34 20.49
N GLN A 94 -1.33 -8.80 19.25
CA GLN A 94 -1.99 -10.09 19.00
C GLN A 94 -1.20 -11.29 19.52
N ILE A 95 0.13 -11.27 19.41
CA ILE A 95 1.00 -12.33 19.93
C ILE A 95 0.98 -12.33 21.45
N THR A 96 1.24 -11.18 22.07
CA THR A 96 1.54 -11.10 23.52
C THR A 96 0.29 -11.17 24.39
N GLU A 97 -0.76 -10.43 24.07
CA GLU A 97 -1.89 -10.25 24.98
C GLU A 97 -3.01 -11.28 24.73
N ASN A 98 -3.23 -11.63 23.46
CA ASN A 98 -4.41 -12.42 23.09
C ASN A 98 -4.12 -13.92 22.90
N SER A 99 -2.89 -14.32 22.57
CA SER A 99 -2.63 -15.72 22.21
C SER A 99 -2.59 -16.62 23.44
N LEU A 100 -1.84 -16.24 24.47
CA LEU A 100 -1.67 -17.06 25.67
C LEU A 100 -2.97 -17.18 26.48
N HIS A 101 -3.69 -16.07 26.67
CA HIS A 101 -4.96 -16.07 27.40
C HIS A 101 -6.02 -16.95 26.70
N ARG A 102 -6.07 -16.91 25.36
CA ARG A 102 -7.00 -17.75 24.58
C ARG A 102 -6.62 -19.23 24.64
N LEU A 103 -5.33 -19.55 24.57
CA LEU A 103 -4.85 -20.92 24.73
C LEU A 103 -5.20 -21.45 26.12
N GLN A 104 -4.92 -20.67 27.16
CA GLN A 104 -5.25 -21.02 28.53
C GLN A 104 -6.76 -21.25 28.70
N GLY A 105 -7.60 -20.33 28.22
CA GLY A 105 -9.05 -20.49 28.27
C GLY A 105 -9.56 -21.72 27.52
N ALA A 106 -9.01 -22.01 26.34
CA ALA A 106 -9.36 -23.20 25.56
C ALA A 106 -8.95 -24.49 26.27
N VAL A 107 -7.74 -24.56 26.81
CA VAL A 107 -7.27 -25.74 27.58
C VAL A 107 -8.08 -25.92 28.86
N SER A 108 -8.34 -24.85 29.60
CA SER A 108 -9.20 -24.89 30.80
C SER A 108 -10.62 -25.37 30.49
N SER A 109 -11.17 -25.00 29.32
CA SER A 109 -12.50 -25.48 28.90
C SER A 109 -12.56 -26.98 28.64
N ILE A 110 -11.43 -27.59 28.24
CA ILE A 110 -11.33 -29.04 27.98
C ILE A 110 -11.29 -29.84 29.29
N TYR A 111 -10.56 -29.33 30.29
CA TYR A 111 -10.44 -30.02 31.59
C TYR A 111 -11.65 -29.83 32.50
N GLY A 112 -12.44 -28.76 32.32
CA GLY A 112 -13.61 -28.48 33.15
C GLY A 112 -13.26 -28.31 34.64
N ASN A 113 -14.27 -28.01 35.47
CA ASN A 113 -14.11 -28.05 36.92
C ASN A 113 -14.20 -29.52 37.37
N GLU A 114 -13.03 -30.11 37.68
CA GLU A 114 -12.78 -31.36 38.39
C GLU A 114 -13.96 -32.33 38.48
N SER A 115 -14.10 -33.20 37.49
CA SER A 115 -14.87 -34.45 37.59
C SER A 115 -13.90 -35.63 37.51
N GLU A 116 -14.05 -36.60 38.41
CA GLU A 116 -13.39 -37.89 38.30
C GLU A 116 -13.65 -38.45 36.90
N ALA A 117 -12.57 -38.72 36.18
CA ALA A 117 -12.61 -39.18 34.81
C ALA A 117 -11.88 -40.52 34.74
N ASP A 118 -12.45 -41.48 34.02
CA ASP A 118 -11.74 -42.71 33.71
C ASP A 118 -10.60 -42.46 32.71
N ASP A 119 -9.79 -43.50 32.48
CA ASP A 119 -8.64 -43.42 31.58
C ASP A 119 -9.02 -43.04 30.13
N ASP A 120 -10.15 -43.51 29.60
CA ASP A 120 -10.61 -43.21 28.24
C ASP A 120 -10.99 -41.72 28.10
N ALA A 121 -11.63 -41.16 29.12
CA ALA A 121 -11.98 -39.74 29.18
C ALA A 121 -10.73 -38.84 29.30
N VAL A 122 -9.69 -39.29 30.01
CA VAL A 122 -8.41 -38.58 30.10
C VAL A 122 -7.66 -38.58 28.77
N GLU A 123 -7.60 -39.72 28.07
CA GLU A 123 -6.95 -39.81 26.76
C GLU A 123 -7.65 -38.93 25.71
N SER A 124 -8.98 -38.93 25.70
CA SER A 124 -9.77 -38.06 24.81
C SER A 124 -9.52 -36.56 25.05
N ARG A 125 -9.41 -36.14 26.32
CA ARG A 125 -9.06 -34.76 26.68
C ARG A 125 -7.65 -34.40 26.24
N ASN A 126 -6.67 -35.27 26.47
CA ASN A 126 -5.29 -35.04 26.08
C ASN A 126 -5.14 -34.91 24.55
N SER A 127 -5.85 -35.74 23.79
CA SER A 127 -5.92 -35.62 22.32
C SER A 127 -6.50 -34.28 21.88
N SER A 128 -7.57 -33.84 22.54
CA SER A 128 -8.19 -32.52 22.28
C SER A 128 -7.23 -31.37 22.59
N VAL A 129 -6.52 -31.41 23.73
CA VAL A 129 -5.50 -30.43 24.09
C VAL A 129 -4.38 -30.39 23.07
N TYR A 130 -3.92 -31.54 22.59
CA TYR A 130 -2.89 -31.62 21.56
C TYR A 130 -3.32 -30.90 20.28
N SER A 131 -4.54 -31.17 19.79
CA SER A 131 -5.07 -30.52 18.58
C SER A 131 -5.21 -29.01 18.74
N VAL A 132 -5.60 -28.53 19.92
CA VAL A 132 -5.66 -27.09 20.22
C VAL A 132 -4.24 -26.51 20.18
N CYS A 133 -3.28 -27.12 20.88
CA CYS A 133 -1.89 -26.67 20.89
C CYS A 133 -1.28 -26.64 19.48
N GLU A 134 -1.62 -27.60 18.62
CA GLU A 134 -1.17 -27.66 17.23
C GLU A 134 -1.71 -26.47 16.41
N VAL A 135 -3.01 -26.20 16.48
CA VAL A 135 -3.62 -25.03 15.81
C VAL A 135 -3.00 -23.72 16.29
N PHE A 136 -2.68 -23.60 17.58
CA PHE A 136 -2.01 -22.42 18.12
C PHE A 136 -0.58 -22.27 17.60
N LYS A 137 0.19 -23.36 17.49
CA LYS A 137 1.52 -23.36 16.87
C LYS A 137 1.46 -22.90 15.42
N ASP A 138 0.56 -23.47 14.61
CA ASP A 138 0.40 -23.08 13.20
C ASP A 138 0.04 -21.60 13.03
N ARG A 139 -0.79 -21.08 13.94
CA ARG A 139 -1.14 -19.66 13.99
C ARG A 139 0.08 -18.81 14.35
N GLU A 140 0.85 -19.19 15.36
CA GLU A 140 2.08 -18.48 15.75
C GLU A 140 3.11 -18.49 14.62
N ASP A 141 3.30 -19.62 13.94
CA ASP A 141 4.16 -19.72 12.77
C ASP A 141 3.72 -18.77 11.64
N THR A 142 2.41 -18.64 11.44
CA THR A 142 1.85 -17.70 10.45
C THR A 142 2.16 -16.24 10.82
N LEU A 143 2.06 -15.88 12.11
CA LEU A 143 2.38 -14.54 12.60
C LEU A 143 3.88 -14.24 12.48
N CYS A 144 4.75 -15.20 12.78
CA CYS A 144 6.20 -15.08 12.58
C CYS A 144 6.55 -14.86 11.10
N ARG A 145 5.90 -15.59 10.18
CA ARG A 145 6.09 -15.37 8.73
C ARG A 145 5.63 -13.98 8.28
N LEU A 146 4.54 -13.49 8.85
CA LEU A 146 4.03 -12.15 8.56
C LEU A 146 4.97 -11.07 9.10
N LEU A 147 5.56 -11.26 10.28
CA LEU A 147 6.59 -10.38 10.82
C LEU A 147 7.80 -10.32 9.88
N ALA A 148 8.32 -11.48 9.45
CA ALA A 148 9.43 -11.56 8.50
C ALA A 148 9.09 -10.89 7.14
N PHE A 149 7.82 -10.91 6.72
CA PHE A 149 7.37 -10.19 5.55
C PHE A 149 7.44 -8.68 5.76
N TYR A 150 6.99 -8.17 6.91
CA TYR A 150 7.09 -6.75 7.25
C TYR A 150 8.53 -6.28 7.42
N GLU A 151 9.43 -7.11 7.96
CA GLU A 151 10.87 -6.83 8.01
C GLU A 151 11.46 -6.63 6.60
N LYS A 152 11.12 -7.49 5.64
CA LYS A 152 11.54 -7.31 4.24
C LYS A 152 11.00 -6.03 3.63
N MET A 153 9.72 -5.71 3.86
CA MET A 153 9.13 -4.46 3.39
C MET A 153 9.83 -3.24 4.00
N TYR A 154 10.21 -3.32 5.28
CA TYR A 154 10.96 -2.28 5.96
C TYR A 154 12.32 -2.06 5.30
N ASP A 155 13.07 -3.14 5.02
CA ASP A 155 14.37 -3.06 4.36
C ASP A 155 14.27 -2.50 2.93
N ASP A 156 13.21 -2.85 2.20
CA ASP A 156 12.97 -2.36 0.84
C ASP A 156 12.59 -0.87 0.80
N LEU A 157 11.86 -0.39 1.81
CA LEU A 157 11.45 1.00 1.96
C LEU A 157 12.54 1.89 2.57
N LYS A 158 13.52 1.29 3.27
CA LYS A 158 14.62 2.04 3.87
C LYS A 158 15.48 2.65 2.76
N PRO A 159 15.85 3.95 2.87
CA PRO A 159 16.73 4.56 1.88
C PRO A 159 18.03 3.78 1.82
N LYS A 160 18.33 3.24 0.62
CA LYS A 160 19.57 2.49 0.40
C LYS A 160 20.74 3.47 0.49
N PRO A 161 21.85 3.09 1.15
CA PRO A 161 23.04 3.92 1.18
C PRO A 161 23.45 4.21 -0.27
N VAL A 162 23.55 5.49 -0.59
CA VAL A 162 23.97 5.93 -1.92
C VAL A 162 25.44 5.52 -2.06
N ASP A 163 25.76 4.68 -3.05
CA ASP A 163 27.15 4.40 -3.40
C ASP A 163 27.81 5.74 -3.80
N PRO A 164 28.83 6.22 -3.05
CA PRO A 164 29.40 7.55 -3.28
C PRO A 164 30.01 7.66 -4.70
N VAL A 165 30.50 6.54 -5.23
CA VAL A 165 31.03 6.45 -6.59
C VAL A 165 29.92 6.63 -7.65
N ASN A 166 28.73 6.05 -7.46
CA ASN A 166 27.63 6.17 -8.41
C ASN A 166 27.01 7.57 -8.39
N GLU A 167 26.94 8.23 -7.23
CA GLU A 167 26.47 9.62 -7.14
C GLU A 167 27.45 10.59 -7.81
N ALA A 168 28.75 10.46 -7.50
CA ALA A 168 29.78 11.28 -8.12
C ALA A 168 29.81 11.08 -9.65
N THR A 169 29.67 9.84 -10.13
CA THR A 169 29.58 9.55 -11.57
C THR A 169 28.32 10.16 -12.20
N LYS A 170 27.16 10.09 -11.53
CA LYS A 170 25.92 10.76 -11.98
C LYS A 170 26.07 12.29 -12.03
N ARG A 171 26.78 12.88 -11.07
CA ARG A 171 27.10 14.32 -11.04
C ARG A 171 28.00 14.72 -12.21
N VAL A 172 29.06 13.95 -12.50
CA VAL A 172 29.94 14.19 -13.67
C VAL A 172 29.15 14.12 -14.97
N VAL A 173 28.34 13.08 -15.16
CA VAL A 173 27.56 12.89 -16.38
C VAL A 173 26.55 14.03 -16.55
N THR A 174 25.84 14.42 -15.49
CA THR A 174 24.90 15.54 -15.52
C THR A 174 25.61 16.85 -15.85
N ALA A 175 26.75 17.14 -15.20
CA ALA A 175 27.54 18.34 -15.46
C ALA A 175 28.07 18.40 -16.91
N PHE A 176 28.48 17.26 -17.47
CA PHE A 176 28.95 17.16 -18.86
C PHE A 176 27.80 17.40 -19.86
N ILE A 177 26.63 16.82 -19.62
CA ILE A 177 25.44 17.01 -20.46
C ILE A 177 25.00 18.48 -20.45
N SER A 178 24.94 19.11 -19.28
CA SER A 178 24.59 20.54 -19.15
C SER A 178 25.59 21.44 -19.86
N SER A 179 26.89 21.23 -19.64
CA SER A 179 27.96 21.98 -20.33
C SER A 179 27.89 21.85 -21.86
N ARG A 180 27.56 20.64 -22.37
CA ARG A 180 27.38 20.42 -23.80
C ARG A 180 26.13 21.12 -24.33
N ALA A 181 25.05 21.15 -23.56
CA ALA A 181 23.82 21.86 -23.91
C ALA A 181 24.05 23.38 -23.96
N ASP A 182 24.76 23.95 -22.99
CA ASP A 182 25.08 25.37 -22.93
C ASP A 182 26.01 25.82 -24.08
N TYR A 183 26.99 24.98 -24.44
CA TYR A 183 27.85 25.21 -25.62
C TYR A 183 27.06 25.22 -26.94
N ILE A 184 26.09 24.31 -27.09
CA ILE A 184 25.21 24.27 -28.27
C ILE A 184 24.27 25.48 -28.30
N ALA A 185 23.86 25.98 -27.13
CA ALA A 185 22.99 27.16 -27.00
C ALA A 185 23.71 28.52 -27.15
N GLY A 186 25.04 28.52 -27.27
CA GLY A 186 25.83 29.76 -27.42
C GLY A 186 25.87 30.63 -26.16
N VAL A 187 25.60 30.05 -24.99
CA VAL A 187 25.66 30.73 -23.69
C VAL A 187 27.07 30.57 -23.15
N ASP A 188 27.76 31.69 -22.90
CA ASP A 188 29.18 31.76 -22.50
C ASP A 188 29.39 31.40 -21.01
N GLY A 189 28.79 30.30 -20.56
CA GLY A 189 28.73 29.84 -19.17
C GLY A 189 29.41 28.50 -18.92
N GLY A 190 30.50 28.21 -19.64
CA GLY A 190 31.19 26.91 -19.56
C GLY A 190 31.60 26.53 -18.13
N VAL A 191 31.27 25.31 -17.74
CA VAL A 191 31.82 24.62 -16.55
C VAL A 191 33.35 24.71 -16.62
N THR A 192 33.98 25.36 -15.63
CA THR A 192 35.43 25.60 -15.64
C THR A 192 36.17 24.27 -15.49
N THR A 193 37.34 24.13 -16.11
CA THR A 193 38.18 22.92 -16.00
C THR A 193 38.47 22.54 -14.54
N GLU A 194 38.55 23.54 -13.66
CA GLU A 194 38.73 23.38 -12.21
C GLU A 194 37.59 22.61 -11.53
N THR A 195 36.34 22.80 -11.98
CA THR A 195 35.20 22.04 -11.44
C THR A 195 35.19 20.58 -11.89
N PHE A 196 35.70 20.28 -13.08
CA PHE A 196 35.82 18.89 -13.55
C PHE A 196 36.96 18.16 -12.84
N GLU A 197 38.12 18.79 -12.68
CA GLU A 197 39.26 18.24 -11.92
C GLU A 197 38.89 17.96 -10.47
N GLY A 198 38.20 18.90 -9.79
CA GLY A 198 37.75 18.71 -8.41
C GLY A 198 36.80 17.52 -8.23
N ILE A 199 35.90 17.27 -9.19
CA ILE A 199 35.00 16.11 -9.13
C ILE A 199 35.75 14.80 -9.42
N MET A 200 36.76 14.82 -10.30
CA MET A 200 37.58 13.63 -10.57
C MET A 200 38.45 13.24 -9.38
N ASP A 201 38.98 14.20 -8.64
CA ASP A 201 39.72 13.96 -7.39
C ASP A 201 38.82 13.36 -6.30
N GLU A 202 37.57 13.83 -6.17
CA GLU A 202 36.56 13.24 -5.28
C GLU A 202 36.26 11.76 -5.64
N ILE A 203 36.14 11.44 -6.93
CA ILE A 203 35.91 10.06 -7.40
C ILE A 203 37.09 9.16 -7.07
N GLN A 204 38.32 9.65 -7.26
CA GLN A 204 39.53 8.89 -6.93
C GLN A 204 39.65 8.62 -5.43
N ASN A 205 39.34 9.61 -4.60
CA ASN A 205 39.34 9.46 -3.15
C ASN A 205 38.24 8.49 -2.67
N ALA A 206 37.04 8.58 -3.25
CA ALA A 206 35.93 7.66 -2.94
C ALA A 206 36.25 6.21 -3.34
N ARG A 207 36.92 5.98 -4.47
CA ARG A 207 37.41 4.65 -4.88
C ARG A 207 38.47 4.11 -3.92
N TYR A 208 39.43 4.95 -3.53
CA TYR A 208 40.48 4.55 -2.59
C TYR A 208 39.91 4.13 -1.21
N LEU A 209 38.88 4.83 -0.73
CA LEU A 209 38.19 4.48 0.52
C LEU A 209 37.34 3.20 0.41
N ALA A 210 36.83 2.88 -0.78
CA ALA A 210 36.05 1.67 -1.02
C ALA A 210 36.93 0.41 -1.16
N GLU A 211 38.15 0.53 -1.69
CA GLU A 211 39.10 -0.58 -1.85
C GLU A 211 39.84 -0.96 -0.55
N ASN A 212 39.82 -0.07 0.47
CA ASN A 212 40.52 -0.26 1.74
C ASN A 212 39.58 -0.46 2.95
N LYS A 213 38.33 -0.89 2.71
CA LYS A 213 37.31 -1.19 3.72
C LYS A 213 36.97 -2.68 3.72
#